data_AF-A0A1I6M5C4-F1
#
_entry.id   AF-A0A1I6M5C4-F1
#
_cell.length_a   1.000
_cell.length_b   1.000
_cell.length_c   1.000
_cell.angle_alpha   90.00
_cell.angle_beta   90.00
_cell.angle_gamma   90.00
#
_symmetry.space_group_name_H-M   'P 1'
#
loop_
_entity.id
_entity.type
_entity.pdbx_description
1 polymer ?
#
loop_
_entity_poly.entity_id
_entity_poly.type
_entity_poly.pdbx_seq_one_letter_code
_entity_poly.pdbx_strand_id
1 'polypeptide(L)'
;MTDSLRTFWSKATSLLGQGRAANLFDEEVQLQPMTQAAQFTNSISQHVMFARLAGCFGVLAVALIGTGLYGTLAYRVNRRSAEIALRMALGAQRSEVVWMVLRGSLILTGYGVIIGIPLAMAACRGLESSLYGMKPLDLASYIFSVLGVTAVAILSSAVPTVRAATTDPSSALRAD
;
A
#
# COMPACT_ATOMS: atom_id res chain seq x y z
N MET A 1 84.47 34.87 11.48
CA MET A 1 83.38 35.43 10.65
C MET A 1 82.75 34.39 9.72
N THR A 2 83.02 33.09 9.91
CA THR A 2 82.64 31.97 9.02
C THR A 2 81.52 31.08 9.57
N ASP A 3 81.16 31.22 10.85
CA ASP A 3 80.11 30.37 11.48
C ASP A 3 78.69 30.92 11.31
N SER A 4 78.52 32.23 11.11
CA SER A 4 77.18 32.83 10.90
C SER A 4 76.57 32.44 9.54
N LEU A 5 77.41 32.18 8.53
CA LEU A 5 76.95 31.78 7.20
C LEU A 5 76.44 30.33 7.21
N ARG A 6 77.05 29.44 8.00
CA ARG A 6 76.59 28.05 8.15
C ARG A 6 75.25 27.95 8.86
N THR A 7 75.05 28.73 9.93
CA THR A 7 73.77 28.74 10.64
C THR A 7 72.66 29.34 9.78
N PHE A 8 72.95 30.38 8.99
CA PHE A 8 72.01 30.97 8.04
C PHE A 8 71.55 29.96 6.96
N TRP A 9 72.48 29.26 6.32
CA TRP A 9 72.13 28.25 5.31
C TRP A 9 71.33 27.08 5.89
N SER A 10 71.65 26.61 7.10
CA SER A 10 70.87 25.55 7.75
C SER A 10 69.42 25.96 8.02
N LYS A 11 69.20 27.23 8.42
CA LYS A 11 67.89 27.80 8.70
C LYS A 11 67.10 28.05 7.41
N ALA A 12 67.77 28.47 6.34
CA ALA A 12 67.15 28.64 5.04
C ALA A 12 66.68 27.31 4.44
N THR A 13 67.49 26.24 4.57
CA THR A 13 67.09 24.89 4.13
C THR A 13 65.97 24.30 4.98
N SER A 14 65.92 24.58 6.30
CA SER A 14 64.82 24.11 7.13
C SER A 14 63.49 24.80 6.80
N LEU A 15 63.52 26.08 6.45
CA LEU A 15 62.32 26.84 6.08
C LEU A 15 61.78 26.45 4.69
N LEU A 16 62.66 26.12 3.74
CA LEU A 16 62.25 25.66 2.40
C LEU A 16 61.74 24.22 2.38
N GLY A 17 62.14 23.38 3.34
CA GLY A 17 61.69 21.98 3.45
C GLY A 17 60.41 21.78 4.27
N GLN A 18 60.16 22.62 5.30
CA GLN A 18 59.03 22.40 6.23
C GLN A 18 57.66 22.80 5.65
N GLY A 19 57.56 23.91 4.92
CA GLY A 19 56.26 24.44 4.48
C GLY A 19 55.58 23.67 3.33
N ARG A 20 56.32 22.82 2.63
CA ARG A 20 55.84 22.10 1.44
C ARG A 20 55.67 20.60 1.65
N ALA A 21 56.34 20.03 2.65
CA ALA A 21 56.16 18.64 3.04
C ALA A 21 54.91 18.44 3.91
N ALA A 22 54.54 19.41 4.76
CA ALA A 22 53.36 19.29 5.63
C ALA A 22 52.04 19.20 4.85
N ASN A 23 51.90 19.96 3.75
CA ASN A 23 50.67 19.98 2.96
C ASN A 23 50.51 18.79 2.00
N LEU A 24 51.54 17.96 1.82
CA LEU A 24 51.47 16.77 0.96
C LEU A 24 50.96 15.53 1.72
N PHE A 25 50.86 15.60 3.05
CA PHE A 25 50.30 14.54 3.90
C PHE A 25 48.87 14.84 4.41
N ASP A 26 48.38 16.07 4.27
CA ASP A 26 46.99 16.45 4.60
C ASP A 26 46.01 16.18 3.44
N GLU A 27 46.50 15.77 2.27
CA GLU A 27 45.69 15.18 1.20
C GLU A 27 45.64 13.64 1.30
N GLU A 28 45.95 13.08 2.48
CA GLU A 28 45.32 11.84 2.91
C GLU A 28 43.84 12.15 3.08
N VAL A 29 43.11 11.98 1.97
CA VAL A 29 41.67 11.96 1.87
C VAL A 29 41.12 11.47 3.19
N GLN A 30 40.43 12.36 3.93
CA GLN A 30 39.43 11.93 4.90
C GLN A 30 38.35 11.20 4.11
N LEU A 31 38.67 9.97 3.71
CA LEU A 31 37.73 8.91 3.54
C LEU A 31 37.23 8.72 4.97
N GLN A 32 36.26 9.55 5.40
CA GLN A 32 35.24 9.01 6.27
C GLN A 32 34.85 7.74 5.55
N PRO A 33 35.16 6.53 6.07
CA PRO A 33 34.76 5.33 5.40
C PRO A 33 33.24 5.38 5.45
N MET A 34 32.65 5.86 4.35
CA MET A 34 31.25 5.66 4.06
C MET A 34 31.19 4.15 3.87
N THR A 35 31.03 3.45 5.00
CA THR A 35 30.85 2.01 4.96
C THR A 35 29.67 1.80 4.03
N GLN A 36 29.81 0.91 3.05
CA GLN A 36 28.72 0.58 2.14
C GLN A 36 27.43 0.30 2.95
N ALA A 37 27.60 -0.28 4.15
CA ALA A 37 26.58 -0.45 5.19
C ALA A 37 25.80 0.82 5.58
N ALA A 38 26.44 1.98 5.75
CA ALA A 38 25.78 3.23 6.14
C ALA A 38 24.93 3.85 5.00
N GLN A 39 25.33 3.68 3.73
CA GLN A 39 24.47 4.05 2.59
C GLN A 39 23.28 3.09 2.42
N PHE A 40 23.46 1.80 2.71
CA PHE A 40 22.37 0.82 2.73
C PHE A 40 21.31 1.14 3.79
N THR A 41 21.71 1.55 5.01
CA THR A 41 20.75 1.90 6.07
C THR A 41 19.88 3.11 5.71
N ASN A 42 20.43 4.11 5.01
CA ASN A 42 19.68 5.31 4.66
C ASN A 42 18.70 5.08 3.49
N SER A 43 19.09 4.31 2.47
CA SER A 43 18.20 3.95 1.35
C SER A 43 17.09 2.97 1.75
N ILE A 44 17.40 1.95 2.58
CA ILE A 44 16.41 0.97 3.06
C ILE A 44 15.32 1.64 3.91
N SER A 45 15.68 2.66 4.70
CA SER A 45 14.73 3.35 5.59
C SER A 45 13.56 3.99 4.83
N GLN A 46 13.82 4.57 3.66
CA GLN A 46 12.79 5.19 2.82
C GLN A 46 11.84 4.14 2.22
N HIS A 47 12.38 3.05 1.67
CA HIS A 47 11.56 1.97 1.08
C HIS A 47 10.66 1.29 2.12
N VAL A 48 11.18 1.03 3.32
CA VAL A 48 10.41 0.39 4.40
C VAL A 48 9.33 1.34 4.94
N MET A 49 9.59 2.64 5.02
CA MET A 49 8.60 3.62 5.43
C MET A 49 7.42 3.68 4.44
N PHE A 50 7.68 3.75 3.14
CA PHE A 50 6.64 3.71 2.11
C PHE A 50 5.84 2.41 2.16
N ALA A 51 6.50 1.27 2.32
CA ALA A 51 5.82 -0.03 2.43
C ALA A 51 4.89 -0.10 3.66
N ARG A 52 5.32 0.45 4.81
CA ARG A 52 4.48 0.53 6.02
C ARG A 52 3.27 1.43 5.83
N LEU A 53 3.45 2.59 5.21
CA LEU A 53 2.36 3.54 4.96
C LEU A 53 1.35 2.95 3.97
N ALA A 54 1.84 2.34 2.88
CA ALA A 54 1.02 1.61 1.92
C ALA A 54 0.26 0.45 2.58
N GLY A 55 0.91 -0.30 3.47
CA GLY A 55 0.27 -1.35 4.25
C GLY A 55 -0.86 -0.82 5.15
N CYS A 56 -0.62 0.30 5.85
CA CYS A 56 -1.64 0.98 6.65
C CYS A 56 -2.84 1.42 5.81
N PHE A 57 -2.59 2.08 4.66
CA PHE A 57 -3.65 2.45 3.73
C PHE A 57 -4.39 1.23 3.17
N GLY A 58 -3.70 0.11 2.93
CA GLY A 58 -4.33 -1.14 2.54
C GLY A 58 -5.32 -1.66 3.58
N VAL A 59 -4.95 -1.66 4.86
CA VAL A 59 -5.85 -2.04 5.96
C VAL A 59 -7.05 -1.10 6.04
N LEU A 60 -6.82 0.22 5.96
CA LEU A 60 -7.91 1.21 5.96
C LEU A 60 -8.84 1.04 4.75
N ALA A 61 -8.29 0.78 3.57
CA ALA A 61 -9.06 0.52 2.37
C ALA A 61 -9.93 -0.73 2.53
N VAL A 62 -9.40 -1.82 3.09
CA VAL A 62 -10.17 -3.04 3.39
C VAL A 62 -11.32 -2.74 4.37
N ALA A 63 -11.06 -1.96 5.42
CA ALA A 63 -12.10 -1.55 6.38
C ALA A 63 -13.18 -0.68 5.70
N LEU A 64 -12.78 0.25 4.84
CA LEU A 64 -13.70 1.12 4.09
C LEU A 64 -14.56 0.33 3.10
N ILE A 65 -13.94 -0.59 2.35
CA ILE A 65 -14.64 -1.52 1.45
C ILE A 65 -15.65 -2.34 2.26
N GLY A 66 -15.21 -2.92 3.38
CA GLY A 66 -16.04 -3.74 4.26
C GLY A 66 -17.27 -3.00 4.77
N THR A 67 -17.09 -1.81 5.33
CA THR A 67 -18.18 -0.98 5.85
C THR A 67 -19.11 -0.44 4.76
N GLY A 68 -18.56 -0.02 3.62
CA GLY A 68 -19.32 0.48 2.48
C GLY A 68 -20.18 -0.60 1.81
N LEU A 69 -19.63 -1.79 1.57
CA LEU A 69 -20.41 -2.91 1.03
C LEU A 69 -21.50 -3.34 2.01
N TYR A 70 -21.17 -3.45 3.31
CA TYR A 70 -22.15 -3.82 4.32
C TYR A 70 -23.31 -2.83 4.36
N GLY A 71 -23.02 -1.52 4.44
CA GLY A 71 -24.04 -0.47 4.49
C GLY A 71 -24.93 -0.44 3.26
N THR A 72 -24.32 -0.53 2.06
CA THR A 72 -25.08 -0.52 0.80
C THR A 72 -25.96 -1.77 0.63
N LEU A 73 -25.46 -2.95 1.00
CA LEU A 73 -26.25 -4.18 0.95
C LEU A 73 -27.36 -4.18 2.01
N ALA A 74 -27.05 -3.82 3.25
CA ALA A 74 -28.03 -3.75 4.33
C ALA A 74 -29.17 -2.78 3.98
N TYR A 75 -28.84 -1.63 3.38
CA TYR A 75 -29.84 -0.68 2.91
C TYR A 75 -30.73 -1.28 1.81
N ARG A 76 -30.15 -1.95 0.81
CA ARG A 76 -30.90 -2.58 -0.28
C ARG A 76 -31.80 -3.71 0.20
N VAL A 77 -31.33 -4.54 1.13
CA VAL A 77 -32.12 -5.60 1.76
C VAL A 77 -33.29 -4.96 2.50
N ASN A 78 -33.03 -3.96 3.34
CA ASN A 78 -34.08 -3.34 4.14
C ASN A 78 -35.19 -2.72 3.27
N ARG A 79 -34.80 -2.07 2.16
CA ARG A 79 -35.74 -1.44 1.23
C ARG A 79 -36.54 -2.42 0.37
N ARG A 80 -36.09 -3.66 0.23
CA ARG A 80 -36.77 -4.75 -0.52
C ARG A 80 -37.29 -5.87 0.37
N SER A 81 -37.33 -5.66 1.69
CA SER A 81 -37.74 -6.68 2.66
C SER A 81 -39.14 -7.22 2.38
N ALA A 82 -40.08 -6.36 1.95
CA ALA A 82 -41.45 -6.76 1.61
C ALA A 82 -41.51 -7.71 0.41
N GLU A 83 -40.76 -7.42 -0.67
CA GLU A 83 -40.67 -8.30 -1.84
C GLU A 83 -40.01 -9.65 -1.50
N ILE A 84 -38.97 -9.62 -0.65
CA ILE A 84 -38.26 -10.82 -0.20
C ILE A 84 -39.17 -11.67 0.70
N ALA A 85 -39.91 -11.04 1.62
CA ALA A 85 -40.88 -11.70 2.49
C ALA A 85 -42.02 -12.33 1.68
N LEU A 86 -42.55 -11.63 0.67
CA LEU A 86 -43.57 -12.17 -0.23
C LEU A 86 -43.06 -13.39 -1.00
N ARG A 87 -41.84 -13.32 -1.57
CA ARG A 87 -41.23 -14.47 -2.25
C ARG A 87 -41.03 -15.66 -1.33
N MET A 88 -40.58 -15.43 -0.10
CA MET A 88 -40.43 -16.47 0.92
C MET A 88 -41.78 -17.07 1.32
N ALA A 89 -42.84 -16.26 1.44
CA ALA A 89 -44.20 -16.72 1.73
C ALA A 89 -44.79 -17.56 0.58
N LEU A 90 -44.40 -17.26 -0.66
CA LEU A 90 -44.77 -18.03 -1.85
C LEU A 90 -43.93 -19.32 -2.04
N GLY A 91 -43.01 -19.63 -1.11
CA GLY A 91 -42.23 -20.87 -1.10
C GLY A 91 -40.84 -20.80 -1.75
N ALA A 92 -40.31 -19.59 -2.02
CA ALA A 92 -38.95 -19.44 -2.54
C ALA A 92 -37.90 -20.03 -1.59
N GLN A 93 -36.86 -20.64 -2.14
CA GLN A 93 -35.81 -21.26 -1.34
C GLN A 93 -34.86 -20.17 -0.80
N ARG A 94 -34.42 -20.29 0.47
CA ARG A 94 -33.47 -19.34 1.09
C ARG A 94 -32.20 -19.16 0.26
N SER A 95 -31.74 -20.19 -0.45
CA SER A 95 -30.60 -20.16 -1.37
C SER A 95 -30.79 -19.20 -2.55
N GLU A 96 -32.00 -19.06 -3.07
CA GLU A 96 -32.30 -18.13 -4.18
C GLU A 96 -32.19 -16.68 -3.74
N VAL A 97 -32.66 -16.37 -2.52
CA VAL A 97 -32.53 -15.04 -1.91
C VAL A 97 -31.06 -14.72 -1.65
N VAL A 98 -30.31 -15.68 -1.08
CA VAL A 98 -28.87 -15.56 -0.85
C VAL A 98 -28.14 -15.26 -2.16
N TRP A 99 -28.41 -16.04 -3.21
CA TRP A 99 -27.79 -15.86 -4.52
C TRP A 99 -28.13 -14.51 -5.15
N MET A 100 -29.38 -14.06 -5.02
CA MET A 100 -29.81 -12.75 -5.53
C MET A 100 -29.01 -11.60 -4.91
N VAL A 101 -28.82 -11.63 -3.58
CA VAL A 101 -28.07 -10.59 -2.86
C VAL A 101 -26.57 -10.69 -3.20
N LEU A 102 -26.02 -11.89 -3.19
CA LEU A 102 -24.60 -12.13 -3.47
C LEU A 102 -24.20 -11.73 -4.90
N ARG A 103 -25.06 -12.03 -5.89
CA ARG A 103 -24.86 -11.60 -7.28
C ARG A 103 -24.84 -10.07 -7.39
N GLY A 104 -25.68 -9.39 -6.62
CA GLY A 104 -25.68 -7.93 -6.53
C GLY A 104 -24.36 -7.36 -6.02
N SER A 105 -23.78 -7.95 -4.97
CA SER A 105 -22.44 -7.56 -4.49
C SER A 105 -21.34 -7.89 -5.49
N LEU A 106 -21.36 -9.07 -6.10
CA LEU A 106 -20.33 -9.50 -7.06
C LEU A 106 -20.29 -8.61 -8.30
N ILE A 107 -21.45 -8.20 -8.81
CA ILE A 107 -21.53 -7.27 -9.94
C ILE A 107 -20.92 -5.91 -9.56
N LEU A 108 -21.25 -5.39 -8.38
CA LEU A 108 -20.71 -4.11 -7.91
C LEU A 108 -19.19 -4.18 -7.71
N THR A 109 -18.70 -5.27 -7.11
CA THR A 109 -17.26 -5.54 -6.99
C THR A 109 -16.59 -5.66 -8.35
N GLY A 110 -17.24 -6.32 -9.32
CA GLY A 110 -16.75 -6.43 -10.69
C GLY A 110 -16.51 -5.08 -11.35
N TYR A 111 -17.47 -4.14 -11.24
CA TYR A 111 -17.28 -2.77 -11.71
C TYR A 111 -16.11 -2.06 -11.00
N GLY A 112 -15.99 -2.25 -9.68
CA GLY A 112 -14.86 -1.71 -8.92
C GLY A 112 -13.51 -2.23 -9.41
N VAL A 113 -13.41 -3.52 -9.72
CA VAL A 113 -12.18 -4.14 -10.26
C VAL A 113 -11.86 -3.64 -11.67
N ILE A 114 -12.86 -3.58 -12.55
CA ILE A 114 -12.69 -3.09 -13.93
C ILE A 114 -12.16 -1.66 -13.96
N ILE A 115 -12.62 -0.80 -13.03
CA ILE A 115 -12.18 0.59 -12.91
C ILE A 115 -10.85 0.70 -12.14
N GLY A 116 -10.67 -0.12 -11.10
CA GLY A 116 -9.51 -0.10 -10.22
C GLY A 116 -8.21 -0.53 -10.88
N ILE A 117 -8.24 -1.55 -11.77
CA ILE A 117 -7.04 -2.03 -12.47
C ILE A 117 -6.41 -0.92 -13.34
N PRO A 118 -7.14 -0.25 -14.25
CA PRO A 118 -6.62 0.88 -15.01
C PRO A 118 -6.08 2.02 -14.15
N LEU A 119 -6.79 2.37 -13.06
CA LEU A 119 -6.34 3.40 -12.11
C LEU A 119 -5.03 3.01 -11.43
N ALA A 120 -4.90 1.76 -10.99
CA ALA A 120 -3.67 1.25 -10.38
C ALA A 120 -2.50 1.25 -11.38
N MET A 121 -2.74 0.88 -12.64
CA MET A 121 -1.73 0.96 -13.70
C MET A 121 -1.29 2.40 -13.96
N ALA A 122 -2.23 3.34 -14.03
CA ALA A 122 -1.92 4.77 -14.21
C ALA A 122 -1.10 5.33 -13.03
N ALA A 123 -1.45 4.96 -11.81
CA ALA A 123 -0.70 5.33 -10.61
C ALA A 123 0.72 4.76 -10.61
N CYS A 124 0.89 3.48 -10.95
CA CYS A 124 2.21 2.83 -11.05
C CYS A 124 3.10 3.52 -12.09
N ARG A 125 2.54 3.89 -13.25
CA ARG A 125 3.28 4.63 -14.30
C ARG A 125 3.76 6.01 -13.82
N GLY A 126 2.97 6.70 -13.01
CA GLY A 126 3.39 7.96 -12.41
C GLY A 126 4.59 7.79 -11.47
N LEU A 127 4.61 6.70 -10.70
CA LEU A 127 5.68 6.37 -9.75
C LEU A 127 6.95 5.86 -10.42
N GLU A 128 6.84 5.22 -11.59
CA GLU A 128 7.98 4.75 -12.40
C GLU A 128 8.93 5.91 -12.75
N SER A 129 8.40 7.12 -12.95
CA SER A 129 9.20 8.31 -13.23
C SER A 129 10.11 8.76 -12.07
N SER A 130 9.81 8.33 -10.84
CA SER A 130 10.50 8.75 -9.61
C SER A 130 11.28 7.62 -8.93
N LEU A 131 10.97 6.36 -9.24
CA LEU A 131 11.59 5.18 -8.61
C LEU A 131 12.07 4.19 -9.68
N TYR A 132 13.37 4.25 -9.99
CA TYR A 132 14.04 3.31 -10.90
C TYR A 132 13.94 1.86 -10.35
N GLY A 133 13.35 0.94 -11.12
CA GLY A 133 13.46 -0.51 -10.86
C GLY A 133 12.17 -1.24 -10.46
N MET A 134 11.00 -0.60 -10.38
CA MET A 134 9.74 -1.34 -10.24
C MET A 134 9.32 -1.95 -11.58
N LYS A 135 9.23 -3.28 -11.64
CA LYS A 135 8.62 -3.99 -12.78
C LYS A 135 7.14 -3.57 -12.87
N PRO A 136 6.71 -2.84 -13.91
CA PRO A 136 5.37 -2.22 -13.96
C PRO A 136 4.19 -3.21 -14.08
N LEU A 137 4.45 -4.52 -14.11
CA LEU A 137 3.51 -5.56 -14.54
C LEU A 137 3.75 -6.87 -13.79
N ASP A 138 3.77 -6.83 -12.46
CA ASP A 138 3.68 -8.07 -11.69
C ASP A 138 2.22 -8.55 -11.65
N LEU A 139 1.90 -9.48 -12.57
CA LEU A 139 0.57 -10.07 -12.69
C LEU A 139 0.14 -10.75 -11.37
N ALA A 140 1.08 -11.29 -10.60
CA ALA A 140 0.79 -11.93 -9.32
C ALA A 140 0.21 -10.91 -8.32
N SER A 141 0.78 -9.71 -8.23
CA SER A 141 0.30 -8.64 -7.36
C SER A 141 -1.13 -8.17 -7.71
N TYR A 142 -1.45 -8.09 -9.00
CA TYR A 142 -2.81 -7.77 -9.45
C TYR A 142 -3.81 -8.89 -9.12
N ILE A 143 -3.45 -10.16 -9.38
CA ILE A 143 -4.30 -11.31 -9.04
C ILE A 143 -4.56 -11.35 -7.54
N PHE A 144 -3.52 -11.16 -6.71
CA PHE A 144 -3.65 -11.17 -5.26
C PHE A 144 -4.55 -10.04 -4.76
N SER A 145 -4.45 -8.85 -5.36
CA SER A 145 -5.30 -7.71 -5.04
C SER A 145 -6.77 -7.98 -5.39
N VAL A 146 -7.05 -8.53 -6.58
CA VAL A 146 -8.41 -8.88 -7.00
C VAL A 146 -8.99 -9.94 -6.07
N LEU A 147 -8.24 -11.03 -5.80
CA LEU A 147 -8.68 -12.07 -4.88
C LEU A 147 -8.95 -11.53 -3.47
N GLY A 148 -8.07 -10.65 -2.96
CA GLY A 148 -8.25 -10.02 -1.66
C GLY A 148 -9.52 -9.17 -1.59
N VAL A 149 -9.75 -8.31 -2.59
CA VAL A 149 -10.96 -7.47 -2.66
C VAL A 149 -12.22 -8.33 -2.78
N THR A 150 -12.19 -9.39 -3.61
CA THR A 150 -13.31 -10.33 -3.74
C THR A 150 -13.59 -11.06 -2.43
N ALA A 151 -12.56 -11.52 -1.71
CA ALA A 151 -12.71 -12.16 -0.40
C ALA A 151 -13.35 -11.23 0.63
N VAL A 152 -12.89 -9.97 0.69
CA VAL A 152 -13.48 -8.94 1.57
C VAL A 152 -14.93 -8.66 1.19
N ALA A 153 -15.26 -8.62 -0.10
CA ALA A 153 -16.63 -8.41 -0.57
C ALA A 153 -17.56 -9.55 -0.16
N ILE A 154 -17.11 -10.80 -0.28
CA ILE A 154 -17.86 -11.98 0.17
C ILE A 154 -18.05 -11.93 1.70
N LEU A 155 -16.99 -11.62 2.44
CA LEU A 155 -17.05 -11.58 3.91
C LEU A 155 -17.98 -10.47 4.41
N SER A 156 -17.91 -9.28 3.81
CA SER A 156 -18.79 -8.15 4.13
C SER A 156 -20.25 -8.43 3.77
N SER A 157 -20.51 -9.10 2.65
CA SER A 157 -21.86 -9.45 2.20
C SER A 157 -22.48 -10.63 2.95
N ALA A 158 -21.70 -11.46 3.65
CA ALA A 158 -22.19 -12.63 4.36
C ALA A 158 -23.27 -12.28 5.40
N VAL A 159 -23.02 -11.28 6.25
CA VAL A 159 -23.97 -10.86 7.30
C VAL A 159 -25.31 -10.36 6.73
N PRO A 160 -25.35 -9.34 5.83
CA PRO A 160 -26.62 -8.85 5.30
C PRO A 160 -27.36 -9.91 4.45
N THR A 161 -26.63 -10.83 3.83
CA THR A 161 -27.22 -11.92 3.05
C THR A 161 -27.92 -12.95 3.94
N VAL A 162 -27.29 -13.36 5.05
CA VAL A 162 -27.94 -14.23 6.05
C VAL A 162 -29.14 -13.51 6.66
N ARG A 163 -28.99 -12.23 7.02
CA ARG A 163 -30.11 -11.43 7.57
C ARG A 163 -31.30 -11.40 6.62
N ALA A 164 -31.08 -11.19 5.32
CA ALA A 164 -32.14 -11.22 4.30
C ALA A 164 -32.86 -12.57 4.23
N ALA A 165 -32.11 -13.68 4.36
CA ALA A 165 -32.66 -15.03 4.31
C ALA A 165 -33.41 -15.43 5.60
N THR A 166 -33.15 -14.75 6.72
CA THR A 166 -33.80 -15.02 8.03
C THR A 166 -34.98 -14.11 8.34
N THR A 167 -35.27 -13.10 7.51
CA THR A 167 -36.41 -12.21 7.71
C THR A 167 -37.71 -13.01 7.72
N ASP A 168 -38.44 -12.93 8.83
CA ASP A 168 -39.64 -13.75 9.06
C ASP A 168 -40.84 -13.16 8.29
N PRO A 169 -41.45 -13.88 7.33
CA PRO A 169 -42.51 -13.35 6.47
C PRO A 169 -43.72 -12.83 7.27
N SER A 170 -44.01 -13.50 8.39
CA SER A 170 -45.15 -13.17 9.27
C SER A 170 -44.97 -11.84 10.01
N SER A 171 -43.73 -11.46 10.33
CA SER A 171 -43.41 -10.18 10.98
C SER A 171 -43.45 -9.01 10.00
N ALA A 172 -43.08 -9.25 8.73
CA ALA A 172 -43.10 -8.24 7.68
C ALA A 172 -44.54 -7.86 7.25
N LEU A 173 -45.48 -8.81 7.27
CA LEU A 173 -46.89 -8.57 6.91
C LEU A 173 -47.73 -7.93 8.02
N ARG A 174 -47.24 -7.90 9.27
CA ARG A 174 -47.92 -7.28 10.42
C ARG A 174 -47.46 -5.84 10.70
N ALA A 175 -46.42 -5.38 10.01
CA ALA A 175 -45.83 -4.06 10.21
C ALA A 175 -46.49 -2.96 9.34
N ASP A 176 -47.40 -3.34 8.45
CA ASP A 176 -48.34 -2.47 7.71
C ASP A 176 -49.77 -2.66 8.24
#